data_AF-J3A2C2-F1
#
_entry.id   AF-J3A2C2-F1
#
_cell.length_a   1.000
_cell.length_b   1.000
_cell.length_c   1.000
_cell.angle_alpha   90.00
_cell.angle_beta   90.00
_cell.angle_gamma   90.00
#
_symmetry.space_group_name_H-M   'P 1'
#
loop_
_entity.id
_entity.type
_entity.pdbx_description
1 polymer ?
#
loop_
_entity_poly.entity_id
_entity_poly.type
_entity_poly.pdbx_seq_one_letter_code
_entity_poly.pdbx_strand_id
1 'polypeptide(L)'
;MKEYKMRRGETLDERMPDLEGSIEDYFGPITGTEEFNGSDLFVVGEPKNPVFTKIVAGAVKYSGKKDKLAVHFEERPAEEVIAEGLADNAADAVNAKNSFLLEATGRDAKSRRDSMKRTVEDDAPDY
;
A
#
# COMPACT_ATOMS: atom_id res chain seq x y z
N MET A 1 -9.47 0.06 3.03
CA MET A 1 -8.39 -0.46 2.17
C MET A 1 -8.32 0.33 0.87
N LYS A 2 -7.11 0.64 0.38
CA LYS A 2 -6.89 1.32 -0.90
C LYS A 2 -6.31 0.32 -1.90
N GLU A 3 -6.85 0.30 -3.11
CA GLU A 3 -6.34 -0.52 -4.20
C GLU A 3 -5.63 0.33 -5.26
N TYR A 4 -4.48 -0.15 -5.73
CA TYR A 4 -3.68 0.51 -6.74
C TYR A 4 -3.54 -0.38 -7.97
N LYS A 5 -3.74 0.23 -9.14
CA LYS A 5 -3.48 -0.38 -10.45
C LYS A 5 -2.01 -0.15 -10.82
N MET A 6 -1.37 -1.17 -11.37
CA MET A 6 -0.02 -1.03 -11.94
C MET A 6 -0.03 -0.14 -13.18
N ARG A 7 1.17 0.26 -13.61
CA ARG A 7 1.39 0.95 -14.88
C ARG A 7 0.94 0.09 -16.06
N ARG A 8 0.51 0.73 -17.15
CA ARG A 8 -0.01 0.03 -18.32
C ARG A 8 1.06 -0.91 -18.89
N GLY A 9 0.69 -2.17 -19.12
CA GLY A 9 1.60 -3.20 -19.61
C GLY A 9 2.14 -4.10 -18.51
N GLU A 10 2.25 -3.60 -17.28
CA GLU A 10 2.97 -4.28 -16.19
C GLU A 10 2.01 -5.03 -15.26
N THR A 11 2.48 -6.08 -14.59
CA THR A 11 1.76 -6.84 -13.55
C THR A 11 2.44 -6.68 -12.19
N LEU A 12 1.74 -7.02 -11.10
CA LEU A 12 2.30 -6.94 -9.76
C LEU A 12 3.41 -7.98 -9.57
N ASP A 13 3.17 -9.21 -10.02
CA ASP A 13 4.11 -10.34 -9.98
C ASP A 13 5.44 -10.03 -10.71
N GLU A 14 5.39 -9.37 -11.87
CA GLU A 14 6.62 -8.96 -12.59
C GLU A 14 7.44 -7.90 -11.83
N ARG A 15 6.75 -7.02 -11.07
CA ARG A 15 7.39 -5.88 -10.40
C ARG A 15 7.87 -6.22 -8.99
N MET A 16 7.12 -7.06 -8.30
CA MET A 16 7.39 -7.56 -6.96
C MET A 16 7.12 -9.07 -6.96
N PRO A 17 8.05 -9.87 -7.51
CA PRO A 17 7.90 -11.33 -7.56
C PRO A 17 7.88 -11.94 -6.15
N ASP A 18 8.56 -11.29 -5.20
CA ASP A 18 8.48 -11.58 -3.79
C ASP A 18 7.81 -10.41 -3.05
N LEU A 19 6.49 -10.35 -3.15
CA LEU A 19 5.69 -9.31 -2.48
C LEU A 19 5.78 -9.44 -0.95
N GLU A 20 5.84 -10.67 -0.43
CA GLU A 20 5.95 -10.96 0.99
C GLU A 20 7.26 -10.40 1.55
N GLY A 21 8.39 -10.79 0.97
CA GLY A 21 9.71 -10.29 1.35
C GLY A 21 9.82 -8.77 1.17
N SER A 22 9.23 -8.21 0.11
CA SER A 22 9.17 -6.74 -0.04
C SER A 22 8.41 -6.06 1.11
N ILE A 23 7.29 -6.62 1.55
CA ILE A 23 6.54 -6.07 2.69
C ILE A 23 7.40 -6.11 3.96
N GLU A 24 8.07 -7.24 4.21
CA GLU A 24 8.96 -7.38 5.37
C GLU A 24 10.13 -6.40 5.33
N ASP A 25 10.78 -6.27 4.18
CA ASP A 25 11.90 -5.36 3.95
C ASP A 25 11.49 -3.90 4.16
N TYR A 26 10.31 -3.49 3.69
CA TYR A 26 9.86 -2.11 3.81
C TYR A 26 9.30 -1.79 5.20
N PHE A 27 8.59 -2.71 5.83
CA PHE A 27 7.72 -2.39 6.95
C PHE A 27 8.00 -3.18 8.23
N GLY A 28 8.70 -4.31 8.15
CA GLY A 28 8.93 -5.20 9.29
C GLY A 28 8.16 -6.52 9.16
N PRO A 29 8.38 -7.45 10.10
CA PRO A 29 7.99 -8.85 9.96
C PRO A 29 6.47 -9.01 9.83
N ILE A 30 6.05 -9.98 9.00
CA ILE A 30 4.65 -10.33 8.89
C ILE A 30 4.22 -11.12 10.13
N THR A 31 3.14 -10.65 10.73
CA THR A 31 2.57 -11.21 11.97
C THR A 31 1.32 -12.05 11.73
N GLY A 32 0.75 -12.00 10.52
CA GLY A 32 -0.43 -12.76 10.16
C GLY A 32 -0.97 -12.40 8.78
N THR A 33 -2.19 -12.87 8.50
CA THR A 33 -2.91 -12.60 7.26
C THR A 33 -4.34 -12.16 7.51
N GLU A 34 -4.92 -11.41 6.57
CA GLU A 34 -6.30 -10.93 6.60
C GLU A 34 -6.94 -11.13 5.21
N GLU A 35 -8.13 -11.72 5.14
CA GLU A 35 -8.84 -11.94 3.87
C GLU A 35 -9.47 -10.63 3.38
N PHE A 36 -9.26 -10.32 2.10
CA PHE A 36 -9.89 -9.19 1.43
C PHE A 36 -10.20 -9.52 -0.03
N ASN A 37 -11.47 -9.37 -0.43
CA ASN A 37 -11.95 -9.68 -1.78
C ASN A 37 -11.56 -11.11 -2.25
N GLY A 38 -11.56 -12.09 -1.33
CA GLY A 38 -11.19 -13.48 -1.62
C GLY A 38 -9.69 -13.68 -1.88
N SER A 39 -8.85 -12.72 -1.46
CA SER A 39 -7.39 -12.84 -1.48
C SER A 39 -6.83 -12.64 -0.07
N ASP A 40 -5.82 -13.42 0.30
CA ASP A 40 -5.12 -13.27 1.58
C ASP A 40 -4.08 -12.15 1.50
N LEU A 41 -4.13 -11.21 2.43
CA LEU A 41 -3.19 -10.10 2.54
C LEU A 41 -2.34 -10.25 3.78
N PHE A 42 -1.09 -9.80 3.70
CA PHE A 42 -0.15 -9.87 4.80
C PHE A 42 -0.37 -8.73 5.78
N VAL A 43 -0.27 -9.05 7.07
CA VAL A 43 -0.43 -8.11 8.18
C VAL A 43 0.89 -7.94 8.90
N VAL A 44 1.41 -6.73 8.90
CA VAL A 44 2.52 -6.29 9.75
C VAL A 44 1.91 -5.60 10.97
N GLY A 45 1.80 -6.35 12.08
CA GLY A 45 1.22 -5.89 13.35
C GLY A 45 2.22 -5.11 14.20
N GLU A 46 3.52 -5.29 13.98
CA GLU A 46 4.59 -4.54 14.64
C GLU A 46 5.53 -3.93 13.60
N PRO A 47 5.14 -2.81 12.96
CA PRO A 47 5.98 -2.18 11.95
C PRO A 47 7.28 -1.64 12.55
N LYS A 48 8.37 -1.73 11.80
CA LYS A 48 9.69 -1.23 12.22
C LYS A 48 9.75 0.30 12.38
N ASN A 49 8.85 1.02 11.73
CA ASN A 49 8.73 2.48 11.87
C ASN A 49 7.59 2.79 12.85
N PRO A 50 7.86 3.49 13.96
CA PRO A 50 6.92 3.69 15.07
C PRO A 50 5.71 4.57 14.71
N VAL A 51 5.72 5.25 13.56
CA VAL A 51 4.58 6.02 13.06
C VAL A 51 3.43 5.11 12.65
N PHE A 52 3.72 3.87 12.24
CA PHE A 52 2.69 2.90 11.90
C PHE A 52 2.28 2.07 13.11
N THR A 53 0.98 1.81 13.24
CA THR A 53 0.44 0.89 14.24
C THR A 53 0.13 -0.48 13.63
N LYS A 54 -0.30 -0.51 12.36
CA LYS A 54 -0.58 -1.72 11.60
C LYS A 54 -0.44 -1.43 10.11
N ILE A 55 0.09 -2.38 9.36
CA ILE A 55 0.07 -2.34 7.89
C ILE A 55 -0.55 -3.62 7.37
N VAL A 56 -1.46 -3.49 6.41
CA VAL A 56 -2.01 -4.63 5.65
C VAL A 56 -1.67 -4.40 4.19
N ALA A 57 -1.06 -5.37 3.53
CA ALA A 57 -0.70 -5.26 2.12
C ALA A 57 -0.72 -6.62 1.42
N GLY A 58 -1.13 -6.64 0.16
CA GLY A 58 -1.06 -7.86 -0.64
C GLY A 58 -1.67 -7.72 -2.03
N ALA A 59 -1.55 -8.79 -2.80
CA ALA A 59 -2.11 -8.89 -4.14
C ALA A 59 -3.58 -9.31 -4.06
N VAL A 60 -4.47 -8.52 -4.66
CA VAL A 60 -5.87 -8.89 -4.84
C VAL A 60 -6.09 -9.39 -6.26
N LYS A 61 -6.52 -10.64 -6.35
CA LYS A 61 -6.74 -11.33 -7.63
C LYS A 61 -8.15 -11.09 -8.13
N TYR A 62 -8.26 -10.80 -9.43
CA TYR A 62 -9.55 -10.62 -10.09
C TYR A 62 -9.62 -11.48 -11.34
N SER A 63 -10.70 -12.26 -11.49
CA SER A 63 -10.91 -13.04 -12.70
C SER A 63 -10.99 -12.15 -13.94
N GLY A 64 -10.16 -12.44 -14.95
CA GLY A 64 -10.13 -11.70 -16.22
C GLY A 64 -9.53 -10.30 -16.16
N LYS A 65 -8.94 -9.89 -15.03
CA LYS A 65 -8.25 -8.61 -14.87
C LYS A 65 -6.85 -8.83 -14.29
N LYS A 66 -5.97 -7.86 -14.47
CA LYS A 66 -4.69 -7.85 -13.75
C LYS A 66 -4.95 -7.71 -12.25
N ASP A 67 -4.10 -8.35 -11.46
CA ASP A 67 -4.09 -8.20 -10.01
C ASP A 67 -3.94 -6.74 -9.62
N LYS A 68 -4.39 -6.39 -8.41
CA LYS A 68 -4.19 -5.05 -7.86
C LYS A 68 -3.42 -5.15 -6.55
N LEU A 69 -2.63 -4.14 -6.24
CA LEU A 69 -2.05 -4.03 -4.91
C LEU A 69 -3.08 -3.40 -3.98
N ALA A 70 -3.51 -4.11 -2.95
CA ALA A 70 -4.31 -3.54 -1.88
C ALA A 70 -3.43 -3.23 -0.67
N VAL A 71 -3.64 -2.06 -0.06
CA VAL A 71 -2.90 -1.60 1.11
C VAL A 71 -3.81 -0.88 2.11
N HIS A 72 -3.44 -0.99 3.38
CA HIS A 72 -3.93 -0.20 4.48
C HIS A 72 -2.75 0.16 5.38
N PHE A 73 -2.55 1.45 5.59
CA PHE A 73 -1.56 1.97 6.54
C PHE A 73 -2.35 2.60 7.68
N GLU A 74 -2.23 2.01 8.87
CA GLU A 74 -2.74 2.57 10.10
C GLU A 74 -1.59 3.32 10.77
N GLU A 75 -1.80 4.61 11.02
CA GLU A 75 -0.79 5.55 11.50
C GLU A 75 -1.23 6.17 12.81
N ARG A 76 -0.26 6.46 13.69
CA ARG A 76 -0.50 7.23 14.89
C ARG A 76 -0.98 8.65 14.54
N PRO A 77 -1.79 9.28 15.41
CA PRO A 77 -2.17 10.68 15.25
C PRO A 77 -0.94 11.58 15.13
N ALA A 78 -1.02 12.61 14.28
CA ALA A 78 0.08 13.54 14.07
C ALA A 78 0.52 14.25 15.38
N GLU A 79 -0.43 14.50 16.28
CA GLU A 79 -0.16 15.12 17.59
C GLU A 79 0.76 14.25 18.45
N GLU A 80 0.53 12.93 18.50
CA GLU A 80 1.38 11.98 19.23
C GLU A 80 2.76 11.86 18.59
N VAL A 81 2.82 11.77 17.26
CA VAL A 81 4.08 11.73 16.50
C VAL A 81 4.94 12.96 16.78
N ILE A 82 4.32 14.15 16.85
CA ILE A 82 5.02 15.40 17.18
C ILE A 82 5.44 15.41 18.65
N ALA A 83 4.55 15.02 19.58
CA ALA A 83 4.82 15.01 21.01
C ALA A 83 5.97 14.06 21.39
N GLU A 84 6.06 12.90 20.73
CA GLU A 84 7.14 11.93 20.91
C GLU A 84 8.42 12.28 20.14
N GLY A 85 8.44 13.38 19.38
CA GLY A 85 9.62 13.81 18.62
C GLY A 85 9.95 12.92 17.43
N LEU A 86 8.96 12.22 16.86
CA LEU A 86 9.12 11.25 15.78
C LEU A 86 9.12 11.89 14.38
N ALA A 87 9.56 13.14 14.25
CA ALA A 87 9.52 13.88 12.98
C ALA A 87 10.32 13.19 11.86
N ASP A 88 11.52 12.68 12.18
CA ASP A 88 12.35 11.94 11.21
C ASP A 88 11.68 10.62 10.81
N ASN A 89 11.11 9.90 11.78
CA ASN A 89 10.34 8.67 11.50
C ASN A 89 9.11 8.95 10.62
N ALA A 90 8.46 10.12 10.77
CA ALA A 90 7.35 10.52 9.92
C ALA A 90 7.79 10.78 8.47
N ALA A 91 8.94 11.42 8.28
CA ALA A 91 9.53 11.58 6.96
C ALA A 91 9.88 10.22 6.33
N ASP A 92 10.50 9.34 7.10
CA ASP A 92 10.84 7.98 6.66
C ASP A 92 9.60 7.13 6.36
N ALA A 93 8.51 7.28 7.12
CA ALA A 93 7.24 6.60 6.87
C ALA A 93 6.64 7.02 5.52
N VAL A 94 6.66 8.32 5.22
CA VAL A 94 6.21 8.86 3.92
C VAL A 94 7.09 8.35 2.78
N ASN A 95 8.40 8.30 2.98
CA ASN A 95 9.34 7.78 2.00
C ASN A 95 9.10 6.29 1.74
N ALA A 96 9.02 5.46 2.79
CA ALA A 96 8.76 4.03 2.69
C ALA A 96 7.45 3.74 1.93
N LYS A 97 6.36 4.43 2.27
CA LYS A 97 5.07 4.32 1.56
C LYS A 97 5.22 4.65 0.07
N ASN A 98 5.91 5.74 -0.25
CA ASN A 98 6.02 6.18 -1.63
C ASN A 98 6.92 5.27 -2.47
N SER A 99 8.04 4.82 -1.90
CA SER A 99 8.97 3.89 -2.53
C SER A 99 8.30 2.54 -2.76
N PHE A 100 7.69 1.93 -1.74
CA PHE A 100 6.95 0.68 -1.86
C PHE A 100 5.86 0.76 -2.94
N LEU A 101 5.03 1.81 -2.90
CA LEU A 101 3.95 1.97 -3.88
C LEU A 101 4.47 2.27 -5.29
N LEU A 102 5.58 3.01 -5.43
CA LEU A 102 6.21 3.24 -6.73
C LEU A 102 6.79 1.94 -7.29
N GLU A 103 7.49 1.17 -6.47
CA GLU A 103 8.09 -0.09 -6.86
C GLU A 103 7.02 -1.11 -7.24
N ALA A 104 5.95 -1.26 -6.44
CA ALA A 104 4.87 -2.18 -6.72
C ALA A 104 4.05 -1.79 -7.96
N THR A 105 3.75 -0.50 -8.11
CA THR A 105 2.77 -0.05 -9.12
C THR A 105 3.41 0.50 -10.39
N GLY A 106 4.71 0.84 -10.35
CA GLY A 106 5.37 1.58 -11.42
C GLY A 106 4.84 3.00 -11.60
N ARG A 107 4.12 3.54 -10.60
CA ARG A 107 3.48 4.85 -10.64
C ARG A 107 3.93 5.73 -9.48
N ASP A 108 4.36 6.94 -9.81
CA ASP A 108 4.62 7.98 -8.82
C ASP A 108 3.33 8.40 -8.09
N ALA A 109 3.47 9.16 -7.00
CA ALA A 109 2.36 9.58 -6.16
C ALA A 109 1.29 10.39 -6.92
N LYS A 110 1.69 11.25 -7.86
CA LYS A 110 0.76 12.03 -8.69
C LYS A 110 0.01 11.10 -9.64
N SER A 111 0.72 10.22 -10.35
CA SER A 111 0.13 9.23 -11.25
C SER A 111 -0.85 8.27 -10.53
N ARG A 112 -0.55 7.89 -9.28
CA ARG A 112 -1.46 7.08 -8.44
C ARG A 112 -2.73 7.84 -8.08
N ARG A 113 -2.60 9.11 -7.65
CA ARG A 113 -3.75 9.96 -7.32
C ARG A 113 -4.65 10.23 -8.53
N ASP A 114 -4.07 10.54 -9.68
CA ASP A 114 -4.83 10.81 -10.91
C ASP A 114 -5.57 9.55 -11.37
N SER A 115 -4.96 8.37 -11.23
CA SER A 115 -5.62 7.08 -11.53
C SER A 115 -6.77 6.77 -10.59
N MET A 116 -6.64 7.10 -9.30
CA MET A 116 -7.73 6.95 -8.32
C MET A 116 -8.88 7.89 -8.64
N LYS A 117 -8.60 9.17 -8.92
CA LYS A 117 -9.62 10.17 -9.26
C LYS A 117 -10.46 9.73 -10.47
N ARG A 118 -9.81 9.26 -11.54
CA ARG A 118 -10.53 8.73 -12.72
C ARG A 118 -11.40 7.53 -12.40
N THR A 119 -10.95 6.65 -11.50
CA THR A 119 -11.76 5.48 -11.11
C THR A 119 -13.02 5.92 -10.34
N VAL A 120 -12.94 6.99 -9.53
CA VAL A 120 -14.10 7.58 -8.85
C VAL A 120 -15.02 8.29 -9.85
N GLU A 121 -14.47 8.96 -10.86
CA GLU A 121 -15.25 9.62 -11.91
C GLU A 121 -15.98 8.60 -12.81
N ASP A 122 -15.35 7.48 -13.16
CA ASP A 122 -15.97 6.39 -13.93
C ASP A 122 -17.10 5.66 -13.15
N ASP A 123 -17.05 5.66 -11.81
CA ASP A 123 -18.10 5.08 -10.94
C ASP A 123 -19.24 6.07 -10.61
N ALA A 124 -19.10 7.35 -10.97
CA ALA A 124 -20.17 8.33 -10.79
C ALA A 124 -21.21 8.14 -11.91
N PRO A 125 -22.52 8.06 -11.59
CA PRO A 125 -23.55 7.97 -12.63
C PRO A 125 -23.56 9.28 -13.46
N ASP A 126 -23.47 9.15 -14.78
CA ASP A 126 -23.73 10.27 -15.70
C ASP A 126 -25.18 10.76 -15.46
N TYR A 127 -25.32 11.99 -14.96
CA TYR A 127 -26.60 12.66 -14.74
C TYR A 127 -26.82 13.77 -15.78
#